data_AF-A0A0D9NTY3-F1
#
_entry.id   AF-A0A0D9NTY3-F1
#
_cell.length_a   1.000
_cell.length_b   1.000
_cell.length_c   1.000
_cell.angle_alpha   90.00
_cell.angle_beta   90.00
_cell.angle_gamma   90.00
#
_symmetry.space_group_name_H-M   'P 1'
#
loop_
_entity.id
_entity.type
_entity.pdbx_description
1 polymer ?
#
loop_
_entity_poly.entity_id
_entity_poly.type
_entity_poly.pdbx_seq_one_letter_code
_entity_poly.pdbx_strand_id
1 'polypeptide(L)'
;MDDYMFRFYVDECRTVEEATSYLEILNYSDPFYNSCEEHALTEDEFDNFLYRRGAFAPPDKMRHGTRLLSGIRLIVQKNAKDKDTFTPKVISLPKDSYEDMVRSLKLPFRGIETTSVVGPFFWSSFDQDDDDPHLQIIHRKSDVRKKGRTRGWEMMLSHSFKTNITTGYLKGTPSSDVVFALQHLRACSAQIGHPMLLPIIILSYDLSTANDQKQRDARDWLRRLENAVSLRNEVEEHEQYFQDGLLEVDGLNRDLVECHGHVMWKRPQAYWAVAEEMEKAMGRYRDKMATVREEKLRLINGETASAGDAERRHFMEVDKLHRSMTARLEFYKVKLKGLENYIHTTLERLKVQREALYNIMSQREARLNLEIAGEQRRIAHASKRDSTAMKTISLMGTLFLPGTYLASVFSMTFFNFQESAHPVSMDLWIYFAVTIPITAAIVAIWVWFDRRREAQYARDDEDLEQNIDKMEKEIMFHLRKRTMSKTHTWNSLSSPPRP
;
A
#
# COMPACT_ATOMS: atom_id res chain seq x y z
N MET A 1 33.50 19.80 -6.53
CA MET A 1 32.20 19.32 -7.07
C MET A 1 31.16 19.27 -5.96
N ASP A 2 31.39 18.51 -4.88
CA ASP A 2 30.44 18.40 -3.74
C ASP A 2 30.05 19.76 -3.13
N ASP A 3 31.01 20.66 -2.91
CA ASP A 3 30.74 22.01 -2.36
C ASP A 3 29.83 22.86 -3.25
N TYR A 4 30.06 22.79 -4.57
CA TYR A 4 29.24 23.47 -5.56
C TYR A 4 27.81 22.92 -5.57
N MET A 5 27.67 21.58 -5.60
CA MET A 5 26.35 20.92 -5.57
C MET A 5 25.60 21.26 -4.29
N PHE A 6 26.28 21.29 -3.15
CA PHE A 6 25.70 21.66 -1.87
C PHE A 6 25.10 23.06 -1.92
N ARG A 7 25.89 24.07 -2.31
CA ARG A 7 25.40 25.46 -2.44
C ARG A 7 24.25 25.57 -3.43
N PHE A 8 24.38 24.95 -4.60
CA PHE A 8 23.33 24.91 -5.61
C PHE A 8 21.99 24.43 -5.04
N TYR A 9 21.99 23.31 -4.30
CA TYR A 9 20.75 22.79 -3.71
C TYR A 9 20.24 23.61 -2.53
N VAL A 10 21.13 24.17 -1.70
CA VAL A 10 20.73 25.08 -0.61
C VAL A 10 20.05 26.33 -1.17
N ASP A 11 20.56 26.88 -2.27
CA ASP A 11 19.97 28.04 -2.95
C ASP A 11 18.56 27.76 -3.50
N GLU A 12 18.33 26.55 -4.00
CA GLU A 12 17.01 26.12 -4.45
C GLU A 12 16.02 25.85 -3.31
N CYS A 13 16.50 25.69 -2.07
CA CYS A 13 15.63 25.39 -0.94
C CYS A 13 14.85 26.62 -0.48
N ARG A 14 13.58 26.42 -0.13
CA ARG A 14 12.87 27.33 0.77
C ARG A 14 13.09 26.93 2.22
N THR A 15 12.95 27.89 3.11
CA THR A 15 13.10 27.66 4.56
C THR A 15 11.74 27.49 5.21
N VAL A 16 11.69 26.64 6.23
CA VAL A 16 10.62 26.58 7.23
C VAL A 16 11.26 26.70 8.60
N GLU A 17 10.51 27.18 9.58
CA GLU A 17 11.03 27.32 10.94
C GLU A 17 10.57 26.13 11.80
N GLU A 18 11.51 25.52 12.50
CA GLU A 18 11.24 24.42 13.43
C GLU A 18 11.99 24.65 14.73
N ALA A 19 11.34 24.30 15.85
CA ALA A 19 11.94 24.45 17.17
C ALA A 19 13.23 23.63 17.28
N THR A 20 14.34 24.32 17.53
CA THR A 20 15.68 23.75 17.56
C THR A 20 16.19 23.65 19.00
N SER A 21 16.85 22.53 19.29
CA SER A 21 17.48 22.21 20.57
C SER A 21 18.85 21.63 20.30
N TYR A 22 19.69 21.51 21.33
CA TYR A 22 20.92 20.74 21.25
C TYR A 22 20.90 19.56 22.22
N LEU A 23 21.68 18.53 21.89
CA LEU A 23 22.07 17.47 22.82
C LEU A 23 23.59 17.38 22.82
N GLU A 24 24.20 17.50 23.99
CA GLU A 24 25.64 17.33 24.17
C GLU A 24 25.91 16.33 25.29
N ILE A 25 26.66 15.27 24.97
CA ILE A 25 27.12 14.29 25.93
C ILE A 25 28.63 14.17 25.78
N LEU A 26 29.38 14.39 26.86
CA LEU A 26 30.83 14.33 26.88
C LEU A 26 31.27 13.39 28.00
N ASN A 27 32.18 12.47 27.67
CA ASN A 27 32.79 11.56 28.63
C ASN A 27 34.28 11.87 28.77
N TYR A 28 34.74 12.03 30.00
CA TYR A 28 36.12 12.34 30.34
C TYR A 28 36.77 11.18 31.11
N SER A 29 38.10 11.20 31.18
CA SER A 29 38.88 10.21 31.95
C SER A 29 38.62 10.30 33.45
N ASP A 30 38.27 11.49 33.95
CA ASP A 30 37.69 11.71 35.27
C ASP A 30 36.17 11.88 35.13
N PRO A 31 35.35 10.91 35.59
CA PRO A 31 33.90 10.95 35.46
C PRO A 31 33.24 12.17 36.10
N PHE A 32 33.92 12.89 36.99
CA PHE A 32 33.43 14.14 37.56
C PHE A 32 33.09 15.19 36.49
N TYR A 33 33.79 15.17 35.35
CA TYR A 33 33.58 16.11 34.25
C TYR A 33 32.64 15.57 33.17
N ASN A 34 32.04 14.38 33.35
CA ASN A 34 31.06 13.88 32.39
C ASN A 34 29.83 14.80 32.37
N SER A 35 29.32 15.09 31.18
CA SER A 35 28.14 15.92 30.99
C SER A 35 27.12 15.25 30.07
N CYS A 36 25.84 15.56 30.28
CA CYS A 36 24.73 15.12 29.46
C CYS A 36 23.66 16.21 29.46
N GLU A 37 23.81 17.18 28.57
CA GLU A 37 23.01 18.39 28.51
C GLU A 37 22.06 18.36 27.31
N GLU A 38 20.82 18.80 27.51
CA GLU A 38 19.83 18.94 26.43
C GLU A 38 18.93 20.14 26.71
N HIS A 39 19.08 21.19 25.91
CA HIS A 39 18.35 22.45 26.09
C HIS A 39 17.90 23.03 24.76
N ALA A 40 17.01 24.03 24.80
CA ALA A 40 16.66 24.80 23.61
C ALA A 40 17.91 25.51 23.06
N LEU A 41 18.03 25.58 21.74
CA LEU A 41 19.13 26.27 21.08
C LEU A 41 18.56 27.50 20.40
N THR A 42 18.80 28.66 21.01
CA THR A 42 18.39 29.96 20.48
C THR A 42 19.35 30.42 19.39
N GLU A 43 18.92 31.36 18.54
CA GLU A 43 19.72 31.85 17.42
C GLU A 43 21.04 32.49 17.86
N ASP A 44 21.05 33.18 19.01
CA ASP A 44 22.23 33.84 19.60
C ASP A 44 23.27 32.85 20.14
N GLU A 45 22.85 31.66 20.57
CA GLU A 45 23.73 30.60 21.06
C GLU A 45 24.10 29.58 19.96
N PHE A 46 23.51 29.68 18.77
CA PHE A 46 23.74 28.74 17.67
C PHE A 46 25.22 28.71 17.27
N ASP A 47 25.82 29.87 17.03
CA ASP A 47 27.25 29.99 16.69
C ASP A 47 28.15 29.53 17.85
N ASN A 48 27.78 29.87 19.09
CA ASN A 48 28.52 29.42 20.27
C ASN A 48 28.54 27.88 20.34
N PHE A 49 27.41 27.24 20.03
CA PHE A 49 27.33 25.78 19.96
C PHE A 49 28.18 25.22 18.82
N LEU A 50 28.08 25.76 17.60
CA LEU A 50 28.85 25.29 16.45
C LEU A 50 30.36 25.32 16.72
N TYR A 51 30.85 26.45 17.23
CA TYR A 51 32.27 26.70 17.41
C TYR A 51 32.81 26.39 18.82
N ARG A 52 32.01 25.78 19.70
CA ARG A 52 32.38 25.43 21.10
C ARG A 52 32.89 26.63 21.90
N ARG A 53 32.12 27.72 21.89
CA ARG A 53 32.43 28.96 22.62
C ARG A 53 31.46 29.16 23.78
N GLY A 54 31.82 30.08 24.69
CA GLY A 54 30.96 30.43 25.83
C GLY A 54 30.60 29.21 26.68
N ALA A 55 29.31 28.95 26.85
CA ALA A 55 28.80 27.82 27.64
C ALA A 55 29.17 26.43 27.08
N PHE A 56 29.59 26.35 25.82
CA PHE A 56 29.97 25.10 25.13
C PHE A 56 31.48 24.88 25.05
N ALA A 57 32.27 25.79 25.65
CA ALA A 57 33.71 25.66 25.72
C ALA A 57 34.09 24.49 26.65
N PRO A 58 35.18 23.75 26.35
CA PRO A 58 35.73 22.78 27.30
C PRO A 58 36.01 23.44 28.66
N PRO A 59 35.87 22.73 29.79
CA PRO A 59 36.14 23.32 31.10
C PRO A 59 37.58 23.84 31.23
N ASP A 60 37.75 25.13 31.55
CA ASP A 60 39.07 25.80 31.59
C ASP A 60 40.02 25.25 32.67
N LYS A 61 39.47 24.67 33.73
CA LYS A 61 40.22 24.18 34.90
C LYS A 61 39.90 22.72 35.20
N MET A 62 40.33 21.82 34.32
CA MET A 62 40.29 20.39 34.60
C MET A 62 41.46 19.97 35.50
N ARG A 63 41.27 18.86 36.24
CA ARG A 63 42.36 18.25 37.02
C ARG A 63 43.49 17.82 36.07
N HIS A 64 44.73 17.86 36.57
CA HIS A 64 45.89 17.48 35.77
C HIS A 64 45.76 16.04 35.26
N GLY A 65 45.87 15.85 33.94
CA GLY A 65 45.73 14.55 33.29
C GLY A 65 44.30 14.16 32.89
N THR A 66 43.29 14.99 33.17
CA THR A 66 41.93 14.77 32.66
C THR A 66 41.89 15.01 31.15
N ARG A 67 41.28 14.09 30.40
CA ARG A 67 41.14 14.13 28.95
C ARG A 67 39.74 13.77 28.53
N LEU A 68 39.29 14.33 27.41
CA LEU A 68 38.06 13.91 26.76
C LEU A 68 38.27 12.54 26.12
N LEU A 69 37.44 11.57 26.48
CA LEU A 69 37.48 10.21 25.94
C LEU A 69 36.61 10.08 24.70
N SER A 70 35.39 10.63 24.76
CA SER A 70 34.44 10.67 23.65
C SER A 70 33.35 11.70 23.84
N GLY A 71 32.65 12.03 22.75
CA GLY A 71 31.54 12.98 22.78
C GLY A 71 30.51 12.74 21.68
N ILE A 72 29.29 13.23 21.91
CA ILE A 72 28.30 13.44 20.85
C ILE A 72 27.68 14.82 21.02
N ARG A 73 27.58 15.57 19.92
CA ARG A 73 27.06 16.94 19.88
C ARG A 73 26.08 17.04 18.73
N LEU A 74 24.79 17.17 19.03
CA LEU A 74 23.73 17.17 18.03
C LEU A 74 22.94 18.46 18.08
N ILE A 75 22.65 19.02 16.90
CA ILE A 75 21.53 19.93 16.71
C ILE A 75 20.28 19.09 16.43
N VAL A 76 19.21 19.33 17.17
CA VAL A 76 18.05 18.45 17.23
C VAL A 76 16.74 19.20 17.06
N GLN A 77 15.92 18.73 16.13
CA GLN A 77 14.53 19.14 15.93
C GLN A 77 13.60 17.93 16.17
N LYS A 78 13.20 17.72 17.42
CA LYS A 78 12.52 16.48 17.88
C LYS A 78 11.09 16.30 17.35
N ASN A 79 10.40 17.41 17.11
CA ASN A 79 8.95 17.44 16.88
C ASN A 79 8.62 18.42 15.75
N ALA A 80 9.25 18.24 14.59
CA ALA A 80 9.04 19.09 13.42
C ALA A 80 7.54 19.08 13.01
N LYS A 81 6.91 20.25 13.00
CA LYS A 81 5.45 20.41 12.82
C LYS A 81 5.06 20.89 11.44
N ASP A 82 5.95 21.53 10.70
CA ASP A 82 5.64 22.05 9.39
C ASP A 82 5.27 20.89 8.45
N LYS A 83 4.16 21.07 7.72
CA LYS A 83 3.59 20.04 6.84
C LYS A 83 4.50 19.65 5.68
N ASP A 84 5.49 20.48 5.39
CA ASP A 84 6.40 20.36 4.27
C ASP A 84 7.87 20.19 4.69
N THR A 85 8.14 20.00 5.99
CA THR A 85 9.50 19.91 6.58
C THR A 85 10.40 18.79 5.98
N PHE A 86 9.79 17.80 5.30
CA PHE A 86 10.48 16.72 4.56
C PHE A 86 10.12 16.69 3.07
N THR A 87 9.59 17.78 2.51
CA THR A 87 9.35 17.89 1.07
C THR A 87 10.63 18.26 0.33
N PRO A 88 10.74 17.96 -0.98
CA PRO A 88 11.90 18.36 -1.76
C PRO A 88 12.16 19.87 -1.68
N LYS A 89 13.43 20.24 -1.62
CA LYS A 89 13.87 21.64 -1.60
C LYS A 89 13.33 22.43 -0.39
N VAL A 90 13.25 21.79 0.77
CA VAL A 90 12.88 22.44 2.04
C VAL A 90 13.93 22.14 3.11
N ILE A 91 14.41 23.19 3.77
CA ILE A 91 15.27 23.09 4.95
C ILE A 91 14.59 23.80 6.14
N SER A 92 14.90 23.35 7.34
CA SER A 92 14.24 23.79 8.58
C SER A 92 15.10 24.73 9.45
N LEU A 93 16.11 25.34 8.83
CA LEU A 93 16.99 26.36 9.37
C LEU A 93 17.18 27.46 8.31
N PRO A 94 17.50 28.70 8.70
CA PRO A 94 17.96 29.72 7.76
C PRO A 94 19.11 29.19 6.89
N LYS A 95 19.20 29.60 5.63
CA LYS A 95 20.19 29.07 4.67
C LYS A 95 21.62 29.23 5.19
N ASP A 96 21.95 30.42 5.71
CA ASP A 96 23.27 30.73 6.24
C ASP A 96 23.59 29.85 7.47
N SER A 97 22.64 29.71 8.40
CA SER A 97 22.79 28.84 9.57
C SER A 97 22.90 27.36 9.21
N TYR A 98 22.18 26.91 8.17
CA TYR A 98 22.27 25.54 7.66
C TYR A 98 23.62 25.28 6.99
N GLU A 99 24.11 26.21 6.16
CA GLU A 99 25.45 26.15 5.57
C GLU A 99 26.54 26.14 6.64
N ASP A 100 26.46 27.05 7.62
CA ASP A 100 27.45 27.11 8.69
C ASP A 100 27.42 25.82 9.55
N MET A 101 26.23 25.35 9.93
CA MET A 101 26.08 24.07 10.62
C MET A 101 26.77 22.93 9.87
N VAL A 102 26.49 22.78 8.57
CA VAL A 102 27.02 21.68 7.77
C VAL A 102 28.54 21.76 7.67
N ARG A 103 29.10 22.97 7.49
CA ARG A 103 30.56 23.17 7.38
C ARG A 103 31.28 23.02 8.71
N SER A 104 30.79 23.69 9.76
CA SER A 104 31.42 23.74 11.08
C SER A 104 31.35 22.39 11.80
N LEU A 105 30.26 21.64 11.61
CA LEU A 105 30.12 20.29 12.16
C LEU A 105 30.65 19.20 11.21
N LYS A 106 31.27 19.55 10.07
CA LYS A 106 31.83 18.63 9.08
C LYS A 106 30.82 17.59 8.56
N LEU A 107 29.55 17.98 8.45
CA LEU A 107 28.46 17.11 8.00
C LEU A 107 28.55 16.85 6.48
N PRO A 108 27.99 15.73 5.99
CA PRO A 108 28.01 15.42 4.57
C PRO A 108 27.24 16.43 3.73
N PHE A 109 27.93 17.10 2.81
CA PHE A 109 27.35 18.00 1.81
C PHE A 109 26.24 17.34 0.98
N ARG A 110 26.41 16.07 0.63
CA ARG A 110 25.42 15.23 -0.07
C ARG A 110 24.10 15.08 0.68
N GLY A 111 24.07 15.40 1.98
CA GLY A 111 22.87 15.30 2.80
C GLY A 111 21.68 16.08 2.25
N ILE A 112 21.93 17.25 1.62
CA ILE A 112 20.87 18.11 1.06
C ILE A 112 20.09 17.43 -0.08
N GLU A 113 20.78 16.60 -0.88
CA GLU A 113 20.22 15.87 -2.02
C GLU A 113 19.23 14.78 -1.58
N THR A 114 19.34 14.37 -0.32
CA THR A 114 18.58 13.26 0.24
C THR A 114 17.42 13.71 1.12
N THR A 115 17.17 15.02 1.24
CA THR A 115 16.09 15.63 2.07
C THR A 115 14.71 15.07 1.76
N SER A 116 14.45 14.68 0.51
CA SER A 116 13.17 14.10 0.07
C SER A 116 13.23 12.62 -0.32
N VAL A 117 14.30 11.90 0.05
CA VAL A 117 14.38 10.45 -0.24
C VAL A 117 13.25 9.71 0.46
N VAL A 118 12.52 8.90 -0.31
CA VAL A 118 11.39 8.12 0.17
C VAL A 118 11.85 6.74 0.61
N GLY A 119 11.35 6.29 1.76
CA GLY A 119 11.73 5.00 2.34
C GLY A 119 12.99 5.07 3.21
N PRO A 120 13.44 3.93 3.76
CA PRO A 120 14.62 3.88 4.60
C PRO A 120 15.88 4.02 3.75
N PHE A 121 16.81 4.89 4.18
CA PHE A 121 18.05 5.19 3.47
C PHE A 121 19.19 5.30 4.46
N PHE A 122 20.31 4.63 4.16
CA PHE A 122 21.53 4.72 4.93
C PHE A 122 22.72 4.82 3.98
N TRP A 123 23.65 5.73 4.30
CA TRP A 123 24.90 5.92 3.58
C TRP A 123 26.02 6.28 4.55
N SER A 124 27.24 5.84 4.24
CA SER A 124 28.44 6.27 4.97
C SER A 124 29.68 6.29 4.08
N SER A 125 30.55 7.25 4.34
CA SER A 125 31.88 7.38 3.71
C SER A 125 32.78 8.23 4.58
N PHE A 126 34.09 8.14 4.36
CA PHE A 126 35.00 9.19 4.82
C PHE A 126 34.79 10.47 4.00
N ASP A 127 35.02 11.63 4.61
CA ASP A 127 35.17 12.90 3.91
C ASP A 127 36.52 12.96 3.16
N GLN A 128 36.81 14.10 2.53
CA GLN A 128 38.01 14.31 1.74
C GLN A 128 39.12 15.05 2.51
N ASP A 129 39.05 15.09 3.84
CA ASP A 129 40.07 15.67 4.70
C ASP A 129 41.11 14.59 5.04
N ASP A 130 42.24 14.59 4.34
CA ASP A 130 43.29 13.58 4.55
C ASP A 130 43.98 13.71 5.92
N ASP A 131 43.95 14.91 6.53
CA ASP A 131 44.64 15.21 7.80
C ASP A 131 43.79 14.81 9.03
N ASP A 132 42.47 15.01 8.96
CA ASP A 132 41.51 14.56 9.98
C ASP A 132 40.27 13.95 9.32
N PRO A 133 40.38 12.73 8.76
CA PRO A 133 39.28 12.12 8.03
C PRO A 133 38.12 11.79 8.98
N HIS A 134 36.95 12.32 8.66
CA HIS A 134 35.72 12.07 9.41
C HIS A 134 34.89 10.97 8.75
N LEU A 135 34.35 10.06 9.56
CA LEU A 135 33.31 9.15 9.06
C LEU A 135 31.98 9.89 9.03
N GLN A 136 31.52 10.22 7.82
CA GLN A 136 30.22 10.84 7.58
C GLN A 136 29.14 9.77 7.41
N ILE A 137 27.98 10.02 8.01
CA ILE A 137 26.82 9.12 7.97
C ILE A 137 25.58 9.93 7.61
N ILE A 138 24.77 9.41 6.70
CA ILE A 138 23.40 9.87 6.46
C ILE A 138 22.49 8.69 6.75
N HIS A 139 21.52 8.86 7.64
CA HIS A 139 20.51 7.85 7.91
C HIS A 139 19.16 8.54 8.03
N ARG A 140 18.17 8.12 7.24
CA ARG A 140 16.88 8.80 7.20
C ARG A 140 15.78 7.86 6.75
N LYS A 141 14.56 8.26 7.07
CA LYS A 141 13.35 7.64 6.58
C LYS A 141 12.27 8.70 6.49
N SER A 142 11.88 9.03 5.27
CA SER A 142 10.79 9.95 5.01
C SER A 142 9.67 9.28 4.20
N ASP A 143 8.44 9.67 4.53
CA ASP A 143 7.22 9.40 3.79
C ASP A 143 6.62 10.75 3.39
N VAL A 144 6.35 10.90 2.09
CA VAL A 144 6.09 12.20 1.47
C VAL A 144 4.85 12.84 2.08
N ARG A 145 3.72 12.12 2.21
CA ARG A 145 2.50 12.62 2.90
C ARG A 145 1.60 11.50 3.39
N LYS A 146 1.18 11.57 4.66
CA LYS A 146 0.03 10.82 5.20
C LYS A 146 -1.00 11.79 5.77
N LYS A 147 -2.23 11.76 5.25
CA LYS A 147 -3.31 12.71 5.64
C LYS A 147 -2.87 14.19 5.55
N GLY A 148 -2.09 14.53 4.52
CA GLY A 148 -1.63 15.90 4.28
C GLY A 148 -0.45 16.39 5.16
N ARG A 149 0.15 15.53 5.99
CA ARG A 149 1.35 15.84 6.77
C ARG A 149 2.52 14.95 6.37
N THR A 150 3.73 15.51 6.30
CA THR A 150 4.98 14.73 6.16
C THR A 150 5.20 13.85 7.40
N ARG A 151 5.76 12.66 7.20
CA ARG A 151 6.16 11.77 8.30
C ARG A 151 7.57 11.29 8.06
N GLY A 152 8.44 11.43 9.03
CA GLY A 152 9.79 10.95 8.86
C GLY A 152 10.75 11.46 9.90
N TRP A 153 11.99 11.06 9.71
CA TRP A 153 13.12 11.54 10.45
C TRP A 153 14.36 11.49 9.55
N GLU A 154 15.32 12.37 9.80
CA GLU A 154 16.63 12.39 9.13
C GLU A 154 17.72 12.64 10.16
N MET A 155 18.87 12.01 9.94
CA MET A 155 20.09 12.33 10.66
C MET A 155 21.26 12.47 9.68
N MET A 156 22.13 13.42 9.98
CA MET A 156 23.45 13.55 9.39
C MET A 156 24.45 13.55 10.55
N LEU A 157 25.46 12.69 10.48
CA LEU A 157 26.51 12.61 11.50
C LEU A 157 27.87 12.74 10.84
N SER A 158 28.83 13.24 11.61
CA SER A 158 30.24 13.27 11.26
C SER A 158 31.06 12.87 12.49
N HIS A 159 31.98 11.93 12.34
CA HIS A 159 32.76 11.39 13.46
C HIS A 159 34.25 11.63 13.27
N SER A 160 34.84 12.40 14.19
CA SER A 160 36.28 12.63 14.25
C SER A 160 36.95 11.50 15.04
N PHE A 161 37.85 10.75 14.40
CA PHE A 161 38.65 9.72 15.09
C PHE A 161 39.75 10.32 15.99
N LYS A 162 40.17 11.55 15.68
CA LYS A 162 41.13 12.29 16.48
C LYS A 162 40.56 12.62 17.85
N THR A 163 39.37 13.22 17.88
CA THR A 163 38.71 13.68 19.11
C THR A 163 37.74 12.67 19.73
N ASN A 164 37.36 11.61 19.00
CA ASN A 164 36.27 10.69 19.34
C ASN A 164 34.92 11.40 19.56
N ILE A 165 34.72 12.55 18.92
CA ILE A 165 33.46 13.30 18.96
C ILE A 165 32.66 13.00 17.70
N THR A 166 31.39 12.67 17.89
CA THR A 166 30.39 12.62 16.81
C THR A 166 29.58 13.91 16.82
N THR A 167 29.67 14.71 15.79
CA THR A 167 28.80 15.87 15.57
C THR A 167 27.62 15.47 14.67
N GLY A 168 26.51 16.20 14.76
CA GLY A 168 25.37 15.83 13.93
C GLY A 168 24.20 16.78 13.93
N TYR A 169 23.29 16.51 13.00
CA TYR A 169 21.98 17.13 12.88
C TYR A 169 20.92 16.02 12.84
N LEU A 170 19.86 16.14 13.66
CA LEU A 170 18.78 15.17 13.76
C LEU A 170 17.42 15.88 13.75
N LYS A 171 16.57 15.53 12.81
CA LYS A 171 15.20 16.05 12.71
C LYS A 171 14.20 14.91 12.66
N GLY A 172 13.09 15.03 13.38
CA GLY A 172 12.01 14.05 13.39
C GLY A 172 10.65 14.71 13.54
N THR A 173 9.63 14.13 12.91
CA THR A 173 8.24 14.53 13.19
C THR A 173 7.74 13.89 14.49
N PRO A 174 6.65 14.41 15.10
CA PRO A 174 6.03 13.80 16.29
C PRO A 174 5.60 12.34 16.11
N SER A 175 5.48 11.87 14.86
CA SER A 175 5.14 10.48 14.56
C SER A 175 6.33 9.54 14.39
N SER A 176 7.54 10.07 14.55
CA SER A 176 8.81 9.34 14.53
C SER A 176 9.27 8.98 15.95
N ASP A 177 10.19 8.04 16.06
CA ASP A 177 10.71 7.57 17.35
C ASP A 177 11.92 8.38 17.84
N VAL A 178 12.19 9.56 17.26
CA VAL A 178 13.38 10.38 17.57
C VAL A 178 13.46 10.75 19.04
N VAL A 179 12.34 11.15 19.67
CA VAL A 179 12.30 11.49 21.10
C VAL A 179 12.73 10.31 21.96
N PHE A 180 12.21 9.11 21.67
CA PHE A 180 12.54 7.89 22.40
C PHE A 180 13.99 7.45 22.13
N ALA A 181 14.47 7.59 20.89
CA ALA A 181 15.84 7.29 20.54
C ALA A 181 16.84 8.17 21.30
N LEU A 182 16.56 9.47 21.49
CA LEU A 182 17.40 10.37 22.28
C LEU A 182 17.32 10.08 23.78
N GLN A 183 16.17 9.70 24.30
CA GLN A 183 16.06 9.19 25.68
C GLN A 183 16.93 7.95 25.89
N HIS A 184 16.90 7.00 24.96
CA HIS A 184 17.73 5.81 24.99
C HIS A 184 19.22 6.15 24.88
N LEU A 185 19.59 7.06 23.98
CA LEU A 185 20.98 7.51 23.82
C LEU A 185 21.52 8.11 25.12
N ARG A 186 20.74 8.94 25.82
CA ARG A 186 21.11 9.51 27.13
C ARG A 186 21.24 8.44 28.21
N ALA A 187 20.36 7.44 28.23
CA ALA A 187 20.48 6.30 29.14
C ALA A 187 21.76 5.47 28.90
N CYS A 188 22.29 5.51 27.68
CA CYS A 188 23.56 4.88 27.28
C CYS A 188 24.71 5.90 27.14
N SER A 189 24.70 7.00 27.91
CA SER A 189 25.68 8.08 27.80
C SER A 189 27.14 7.61 27.88
N ALA A 190 27.45 6.59 28.69
CA ALA A 190 28.80 6.03 28.79
C ALA A 190 29.31 5.38 27.48
N GLN A 191 28.42 5.06 26.54
CA GLN A 191 28.69 4.29 25.32
C GLN A 191 28.73 5.15 24.05
N ILE A 192 28.54 6.46 24.16
CA ILE A 192 28.45 7.42 23.02
C ILE A 192 29.72 7.56 22.17
N GLY A 193 30.82 6.88 22.54
CA GLY A 193 32.06 6.89 21.78
C GLY A 193 32.02 6.20 20.41
N HIS A 194 30.95 5.47 20.09
CA HIS A 194 30.79 4.81 18.80
C HIS A 194 29.77 5.55 17.91
N PRO A 195 30.12 5.98 16.69
CA PRO A 195 29.24 6.81 15.84
C PRO A 195 27.96 6.09 15.38
N MET A 196 28.02 4.76 15.28
CA MET A 196 26.86 3.91 14.94
C MET A 196 25.87 3.67 16.08
N LEU A 197 26.12 4.14 17.32
CA LEU A 197 25.21 3.90 18.45
C LEU A 197 23.81 4.48 18.17
N LEU A 198 23.72 5.77 17.86
CA LEU A 198 22.45 6.41 17.56
C LEU A 198 21.76 5.83 16.30
N PRO A 199 22.46 5.62 15.16
CA PRO A 199 21.89 4.91 14.01
C PRO A 199 21.28 3.54 14.36
N ILE A 200 21.93 2.74 15.21
CA ILE A 200 21.46 1.42 15.61
C ILE A 200 20.30 1.50 16.60
N ILE A 201 20.31 2.45 17.52
CA ILE A 201 19.16 2.73 18.40
C ILE A 201 17.93 3.04 17.54
N ILE A 202 18.04 3.94 16.57
CA ILE A 202 16.92 4.30 15.70
C ILE A 202 16.46 3.10 14.87
N LEU A 203 17.39 2.34 14.27
CA LEU A 203 17.05 1.10 13.55
C LEU A 203 16.29 0.11 14.45
N SER A 204 16.61 0.05 15.74
CA SER A 204 15.95 -0.85 16.69
C SER A 204 14.48 -0.51 16.94
N TYR A 205 14.15 0.78 16.99
CA TYR A 205 12.76 1.24 17.05
C TYR A 205 12.03 0.93 15.75
N ASP A 206 12.71 1.19 14.63
CA ASP A 206 12.20 0.86 13.31
C ASP A 206 11.93 -0.65 13.19
N LEU A 207 12.79 -1.52 13.70
CA LEU A 207 12.64 -2.99 13.63
C LEU A 207 12.01 -3.62 14.87
N SER A 208 11.26 -2.82 15.64
CA SER A 208 10.56 -3.27 16.84
C SER A 208 9.56 -4.41 16.57
N THR A 209 9.21 -5.12 17.63
CA THR A 209 8.27 -6.26 17.62
C THR A 209 6.86 -5.87 17.16
N ALA A 210 6.51 -4.58 17.19
CA ALA A 210 5.24 -4.07 16.69
C ALA A 210 5.02 -4.39 15.21
N ASN A 211 6.08 -4.46 14.38
CA ASN A 211 5.94 -4.86 12.98
C ASN A 211 5.65 -6.36 12.85
N ASP A 212 6.30 -7.17 13.68
CA ASP A 212 6.09 -8.62 13.69
C ASP A 212 4.65 -8.95 14.10
N GLN A 213 4.11 -8.20 15.08
CA GLN A 213 2.72 -8.34 15.51
C GLN A 213 1.74 -7.97 14.39
N LYS A 214 1.95 -6.85 13.69
CA LYS A 214 1.11 -6.47 12.54
C LYS A 214 1.07 -7.54 11.45
N GLN A 215 2.19 -8.22 11.20
CA GLN A 215 2.23 -9.32 10.24
C GLN A 215 1.45 -10.55 10.74
N ARG A 216 1.49 -10.85 12.04
CA ARG A 216 0.67 -11.90 12.66
C ARG A 216 -0.83 -11.56 12.52
N ASP A 217 -1.21 -10.35 12.89
CA ASP A 217 -2.60 -9.87 12.81
C ASP A 217 -3.12 -9.94 11.37
N ALA A 218 -2.31 -9.54 10.38
CA ALA A 218 -2.66 -9.65 8.97
C ALA A 218 -2.85 -11.10 8.52
N ARG A 219 -2.07 -12.05 9.06
CA ARG A 219 -2.25 -13.47 8.76
C ARG A 219 -3.49 -14.06 9.39
N ASP A 220 -3.84 -13.64 10.60
CA ASP A 220 -5.07 -14.05 11.27
C ASP A 220 -6.30 -13.49 10.54
N TRP A 221 -6.22 -12.24 10.07
CA TRP A 221 -7.22 -11.68 9.17
C TRP A 221 -7.34 -12.48 7.87
N LEU A 222 -6.22 -12.81 7.21
CA LEU A 222 -6.24 -13.66 6.02
C LEU A 222 -6.92 -15.01 6.29
N ARG A 223 -6.65 -15.67 7.42
CA ARG A 223 -7.32 -16.96 7.75
C ARG A 223 -8.84 -16.81 7.79
N ARG A 224 -9.35 -15.71 8.34
CA ARG A 224 -10.78 -15.42 8.35
C ARG A 224 -11.33 -15.22 6.93
N LEU A 225 -10.61 -14.48 6.09
CA LEU A 225 -10.96 -14.31 4.67
C LEU A 225 -10.93 -15.64 3.90
N GLU A 226 -9.96 -16.52 4.16
CA GLU A 226 -9.88 -17.85 3.54
C GLU A 226 -11.09 -18.72 3.92
N ASN A 227 -11.51 -18.68 5.18
CA ASN A 227 -12.69 -19.41 5.64
C ASN A 227 -13.97 -18.89 4.96
N ALA A 228 -14.09 -17.57 4.82
CA ALA A 228 -15.21 -16.93 4.12
C ALA A 228 -15.28 -17.31 2.63
N VAL A 229 -14.15 -17.34 1.93
CA VAL A 229 -14.09 -17.77 0.51
C VAL A 229 -14.34 -19.28 0.36
N SER A 230 -13.84 -20.10 1.29
CA SER A 230 -13.91 -21.57 1.19
C SER A 230 -15.24 -22.19 1.61
N LEU A 231 -16.19 -21.42 2.16
CA LEU A 231 -17.48 -21.93 2.68
C LEU A 231 -17.32 -23.05 3.71
N ARG A 232 -16.24 -23.06 4.50
CA ARG A 232 -16.05 -24.07 5.57
C ARG A 232 -16.90 -23.69 6.78
N ASN A 233 -17.68 -24.64 7.29
CA ASN A 233 -18.60 -24.50 8.43
C ASN A 233 -17.92 -24.27 9.80
N GLU A 234 -16.70 -23.74 9.84
CA GLU A 234 -15.93 -23.52 11.08
C GLU A 234 -15.93 -22.05 11.53
N VAL A 235 -16.87 -21.22 11.07
CA VAL A 235 -16.92 -19.78 11.36
C VAL A 235 -17.98 -19.48 12.41
N GLU A 236 -17.62 -18.70 13.45
CA GLU A 236 -18.56 -18.15 14.43
C GLU A 236 -19.59 -17.22 13.73
N GLU A 237 -20.87 -17.28 14.11
CA GLU A 237 -21.99 -16.60 13.41
C GLU A 237 -21.80 -15.08 13.18
N HIS A 238 -20.91 -14.42 13.93
CA HIS A 238 -20.66 -12.99 13.84
C HIS A 238 -19.61 -12.57 12.79
N GLU A 239 -18.88 -13.51 12.19
CA GLU A 239 -17.84 -13.24 11.16
C GLU A 239 -18.29 -13.61 9.73
N GLN A 240 -19.59 -13.84 9.55
CA GLN A 240 -20.14 -14.25 8.27
C GLN A 240 -20.30 -13.04 7.33
N TYR A 241 -19.64 -13.09 6.17
CA TYR A 241 -19.95 -12.24 5.01
C TYR A 241 -21.29 -12.62 4.36
N PHE A 242 -22.21 -13.18 5.14
CA PHE A 242 -23.54 -13.63 4.74
C PHE A 242 -24.58 -12.75 5.41
N GLN A 243 -25.17 -11.83 4.65
CA GLN A 243 -26.46 -11.25 5.01
C GLN A 243 -27.54 -11.93 4.16
N ASP A 244 -28.61 -12.40 4.80
CA ASP A 244 -29.77 -13.04 4.14
C ASP A 244 -29.43 -14.22 3.21
N GLY A 245 -28.38 -14.97 3.52
CA GLY A 245 -27.94 -16.13 2.72
C GLY A 245 -27.19 -15.78 1.43
N LEU A 246 -26.88 -14.49 1.19
CA LEU A 246 -26.01 -14.03 0.08
C LEU A 246 -24.61 -13.69 0.60
N LEU A 247 -23.58 -14.23 -0.06
CA LEU A 247 -22.20 -13.77 0.14
C LEU A 247 -22.05 -12.32 -0.38
N GLU A 248 -21.63 -11.41 0.49
CA GLU A 248 -21.29 -10.02 0.14
C GLU A 248 -19.89 -9.97 -0.50
N VAL A 249 -19.83 -10.30 -1.79
CA VAL A 249 -18.60 -10.40 -2.60
C VAL A 249 -17.79 -9.10 -2.56
N ASP A 250 -18.45 -7.94 -2.61
CA ASP A 250 -17.78 -6.64 -2.65
C ASP A 250 -17.05 -6.34 -1.34
N GLY A 251 -17.68 -6.66 -0.20
CA GLY A 251 -17.05 -6.54 1.13
C GLY A 251 -15.83 -7.45 1.25
N LEU A 252 -15.95 -8.70 0.81
CA LEU A 252 -14.85 -9.65 0.84
C LEU A 252 -13.68 -9.24 -0.07
N ASN A 253 -13.97 -8.72 -1.27
CA ASN A 253 -12.95 -8.22 -2.18
C ASN A 253 -12.21 -6.99 -1.60
N ARG A 254 -12.95 -6.04 -1.01
CA ARG A 254 -12.36 -4.88 -0.32
C ARG A 254 -11.40 -5.32 0.78
N ASP A 255 -11.84 -6.25 1.63
CA ASP A 255 -11.07 -6.71 2.78
C ASP A 255 -9.82 -7.53 2.34
N LEU A 256 -9.92 -8.31 1.25
CA LEU A 256 -8.75 -8.96 0.63
C LEU A 256 -7.72 -7.95 0.11
N VAL A 257 -8.17 -6.84 -0.48
CA VAL A 257 -7.29 -5.76 -0.97
C VAL A 257 -6.65 -5.01 0.20
N GLU A 258 -7.40 -4.71 1.24
CA GLU A 258 -6.88 -4.03 2.43
C GLU A 258 -5.89 -4.92 3.18
N CYS A 259 -6.19 -6.20 3.37
CA CYS A 259 -5.26 -7.18 3.95
C CYS A 259 -3.95 -7.24 3.15
N HIS A 260 -4.03 -7.23 1.82
CA HIS A 260 -2.84 -7.17 0.96
C HIS A 260 -2.02 -5.89 1.20
N GLY A 261 -2.67 -4.74 1.36
CA GLY A 261 -2.00 -3.48 1.72
C GLY A 261 -1.30 -3.54 3.08
N HIS A 262 -1.93 -4.14 4.08
CA HIS A 262 -1.36 -4.32 5.42
C HIS A 262 -0.09 -5.19 5.41
N VAL A 263 -0.10 -6.30 4.67
CA VAL A 263 1.05 -7.20 4.53
C VAL A 263 2.23 -6.48 3.86
N MET A 264 1.96 -5.61 2.88
CA MET A 264 2.97 -4.86 2.13
C MET A 264 3.49 -3.59 2.81
N TRP A 265 2.95 -3.21 3.98
CA TRP A 265 3.22 -1.92 4.62
C TRP A 265 4.72 -1.64 4.87
N LYS A 266 5.50 -2.67 5.19
CA LYS A 266 6.94 -2.53 5.47
C LYS A 266 7.71 -3.63 4.76
N ARG A 267 8.46 -3.27 3.71
CA ARG A 267 9.26 -4.21 2.91
C ARG A 267 10.54 -4.61 3.66
N PRO A 268 10.72 -5.88 4.06
CA PRO A 268 11.91 -6.31 4.81
C PRO A 268 13.22 -6.11 4.03
N GLN A 269 13.19 -6.27 2.71
CA GLN A 269 14.36 -6.14 1.85
C GLN A 269 14.99 -4.74 1.92
N ALA A 270 14.16 -3.69 2.05
CA ALA A 270 14.64 -2.32 2.17
C ALA A 270 15.43 -2.10 3.48
N TYR A 271 14.96 -2.67 4.59
CA TYR A 271 15.67 -2.60 5.87
C TYR A 271 16.86 -3.55 5.92
N TRP A 272 16.81 -4.65 5.17
CA TRP A 272 17.95 -5.56 5.03
C TRP A 272 19.11 -4.88 4.32
N ALA A 273 18.83 -4.14 3.24
CA ALA A 273 19.82 -3.32 2.54
C ALA A 273 20.39 -2.21 3.45
N VAL A 274 19.55 -1.56 4.25
CA VAL A 274 20.02 -0.60 5.27
C VAL A 274 20.96 -1.27 6.28
N ALA A 275 20.58 -2.43 6.82
CA ALA A 275 21.43 -3.16 7.77
C ALA A 275 22.78 -3.57 7.13
N GLU A 276 22.79 -3.96 5.86
CA GLU A 276 24.00 -4.27 5.11
C GLU A 276 24.91 -3.04 4.92
N GLU A 277 24.36 -1.88 4.57
CA GLU A 277 25.15 -0.64 4.49
C GLU A 277 25.66 -0.18 5.86
N MET A 278 24.89 -0.43 6.92
CA MET A 278 25.34 -0.18 8.31
C MET A 278 26.48 -1.11 8.71
N GLU A 279 26.49 -2.39 8.29
CA GLU A 279 27.63 -3.30 8.48
C GLU A 279 28.88 -2.79 7.77
N LYS A 280 28.74 -2.24 6.56
CA LYS A 280 29.87 -1.60 5.84
C LYS A 280 30.39 -0.38 6.61
N ALA A 281 29.52 0.43 7.21
CA ALA A 281 29.91 1.55 8.06
C ALA A 281 30.67 1.09 9.32
N MET A 282 30.18 0.02 9.97
CA MET A 282 30.86 -0.62 11.08
C MET A 282 32.26 -1.09 10.67
N GLY A 283 32.39 -1.73 9.50
CA GLY A 283 33.69 -2.14 8.93
C GLY A 283 34.65 -0.96 8.74
N ARG A 284 34.21 0.10 8.05
CA ARG A 284 35.01 1.33 7.85
C ARG A 284 35.49 1.93 9.17
N TYR A 285 34.60 2.02 10.16
CA TYR A 285 34.94 2.51 11.49
C TYR A 285 36.00 1.63 12.16
N ARG A 286 35.81 0.30 12.15
CA ARG A 286 36.73 -0.65 12.79
C ARG A 286 38.13 -0.56 12.20
N ASP A 287 38.21 -0.54 10.87
CA ASP A 287 39.49 -0.54 10.16
C ASP A 287 40.27 0.76 10.44
N LYS A 288 39.60 1.91 10.42
CA LYS A 288 40.23 3.20 10.77
C LYS A 288 40.54 3.32 12.27
N MET A 289 39.67 2.82 13.14
CA MET A 289 39.90 2.86 14.59
C MET A 289 41.07 1.95 15.00
N ALA A 290 41.33 0.86 14.28
CA ALA A 290 42.51 0.02 14.51
C ALA A 290 43.82 0.80 14.31
N THR A 291 43.93 1.57 13.21
CA THR A 291 45.13 2.39 12.95
C THR A 291 45.29 3.50 13.99
N VAL A 292 44.21 4.22 14.29
CA VAL A 292 44.21 5.33 15.27
C VAL A 292 44.53 4.83 16.68
N ARG A 293 44.05 3.64 17.03
CA ARG A 293 44.33 3.01 18.34
C ARG A 293 45.82 2.68 18.48
N GLU A 294 46.46 2.15 17.45
CA GLU A 294 47.90 1.85 17.50
C GLU A 294 48.73 3.10 17.72
N GLU A 295 48.40 4.20 17.03
CA GLU A 295 49.05 5.50 17.20
C GLU A 295 48.84 6.07 18.60
N LYS A 296 47.59 6.09 19.09
CA LYS A 296 47.26 6.58 20.44
C LYS A 296 47.94 5.75 21.53
N LEU A 297 47.96 4.42 21.41
CA LEU A 297 48.61 3.55 22.39
C LEU A 297 50.13 3.73 22.45
N ARG A 298 50.79 4.07 21.34
CA ARG A 298 52.22 4.42 21.35
C ARG A 298 52.49 5.69 22.16
N LEU A 299 51.61 6.69 22.05
CA LEU A 299 51.71 7.96 22.79
C LEU A 299 51.43 7.78 24.29
N ILE A 300 50.44 6.95 24.65
CA ILE A 300 50.03 6.71 26.05
C ILE A 300 51.14 6.08 26.91
N ASN A 301 52.05 5.31 26.32
CA ASN A 301 53.12 4.63 27.06
C ASN A 301 54.15 5.59 27.71
N GLY A 302 54.07 6.90 27.43
CA GLY A 302 54.90 7.95 28.05
C GLY A 302 54.21 8.80 29.12
N GLU A 303 52.96 8.50 29.50
CA GLU A 303 52.11 9.40 30.30
C GLU A 303 51.80 8.89 31.72
N THR A 304 51.15 9.73 32.54
CA THR A 304 50.68 9.36 33.89
C THR A 304 49.76 8.14 33.82
N ALA A 305 50.09 7.08 34.58
CA ALA A 305 49.43 5.77 34.53
C ALA A 305 47.89 5.83 34.57
N SER A 306 47.31 6.71 35.41
CA SER A 306 45.86 6.81 35.60
C SER A 306 45.08 7.29 34.36
N ALA A 307 45.61 8.24 33.59
CA ALA A 307 44.94 8.76 32.39
C ALA A 307 44.98 7.73 31.24
N GLY A 308 46.15 7.09 31.06
CA GLY A 308 46.32 6.01 30.07
C GLY A 308 45.43 4.80 30.35
N ASP A 309 45.21 4.45 31.62
CA ASP A 309 44.34 3.35 32.00
C ASP A 309 42.85 3.65 31.74
N ALA A 310 42.41 4.90 31.91
CA ALA A 310 41.05 5.30 31.55
C ALA A 310 40.81 5.23 30.02
N GLU A 311 41.77 5.69 29.23
CA GLU A 311 41.70 5.64 27.77
C GLU A 311 41.69 4.19 27.24
N ARG A 312 42.56 3.33 27.79
CA ARG A 312 42.56 1.88 27.48
C ARG A 312 41.23 1.21 27.78
N ARG A 313 40.65 1.48 28.97
CA ARG A 313 39.32 0.97 29.34
C ARG A 313 38.24 1.47 28.38
N HIS A 314 38.27 2.74 28.01
CA HIS A 314 37.32 3.32 27.06
C HIS A 314 37.37 2.60 25.71
N PHE A 315 38.57 2.39 25.14
CA PHE A 315 38.71 1.64 23.89
C PHE A 315 38.18 0.21 23.99
N MET A 316 38.39 -0.46 25.12
CA MET A 316 37.85 -1.81 25.35
C MET A 316 36.32 -1.82 25.40
N GLU A 317 35.69 -0.84 26.06
CA GLU A 317 34.23 -0.74 26.11
C GLU A 317 33.63 -0.40 24.74
N VAL A 318 34.25 0.51 23.99
CA VAL A 318 33.82 0.82 22.61
C VAL A 318 33.98 -0.38 21.68
N ASP A 319 35.03 -1.18 21.83
CA ASP A 319 35.22 -2.43 21.07
C ASP A 319 34.18 -3.51 21.45
N LYS A 320 33.87 -3.67 22.74
CA LYS A 320 32.79 -4.57 23.19
C LYS A 320 31.45 -4.14 22.60
N LEU A 321 31.17 -2.83 22.61
CA LEU A 321 29.96 -2.27 22.00
C LEU A 321 29.93 -2.51 20.50
N HIS A 322 31.06 -2.30 19.81
CA HIS A 322 31.19 -2.56 18.38
C HIS A 322 30.80 -4.01 18.05
N ARG A 323 31.38 -4.99 18.74
CA ARG A 323 31.07 -6.42 18.55
C ARG A 323 29.60 -6.74 18.85
N SER A 324 29.05 -6.17 19.92
CA SER A 324 27.64 -6.34 20.27
C SER A 324 26.70 -5.78 19.18
N MET A 325 27.02 -4.60 18.65
CA MET A 325 26.27 -3.94 17.59
C MET A 325 26.36 -4.68 16.25
N THR A 326 27.54 -5.22 15.91
CA THR A 326 27.69 -6.09 14.73
C THR A 326 26.82 -7.32 14.82
N ALA A 327 26.86 -8.05 15.95
CA ALA A 327 25.98 -9.21 16.17
C ALA A 327 24.49 -8.83 16.13
N ARG A 328 24.14 -7.61 16.56
CA ARG A 328 22.77 -7.09 16.47
C ARG A 328 22.32 -6.83 15.03
N LEU A 329 23.20 -6.29 14.17
CA LEU A 329 22.90 -6.11 12.75
C LEU A 329 22.72 -7.46 12.04
N GLU A 330 23.59 -8.43 12.32
CA GLU A 330 23.45 -9.81 11.82
C GLU A 330 22.10 -10.42 12.25
N PHE A 331 21.75 -10.28 13.53
CA PHE A 331 20.44 -10.70 14.05
C PHE A 331 19.28 -10.04 13.29
N TYR A 332 19.35 -8.73 13.03
CA TYR A 332 18.31 -8.04 12.26
C TYR A 332 18.20 -8.53 10.82
N LYS A 333 19.32 -8.82 10.15
CA LYS A 333 19.29 -9.38 8.80
C LYS A 333 18.60 -10.74 8.77
N VAL A 334 18.90 -11.62 9.73
CA VAL A 334 18.24 -12.93 9.85
C VAL A 334 16.75 -12.77 10.16
N LYS A 335 16.39 -11.89 11.10
CA LYS A 335 15.00 -11.56 11.43
C LYS A 335 14.22 -11.08 10.21
N LEU A 336 14.79 -10.15 9.43
CA LEU A 336 14.17 -9.58 8.24
C LEU A 336 13.96 -10.62 7.14
N LYS A 337 14.93 -11.53 6.95
CA LYS A 337 14.78 -12.67 6.03
C LYS A 337 13.65 -13.61 6.44
N GLY A 338 13.50 -13.86 7.74
CA GLY A 338 12.36 -14.63 8.27
C GLY A 338 11.01 -13.94 8.00
N LEU A 339 10.94 -12.63 8.19
CA LEU A 339 9.74 -11.83 7.89
C LEU A 339 9.42 -11.80 6.39
N GLU A 340 10.43 -11.72 5.53
CA GLU A 340 10.25 -11.78 4.07
C GLU A 340 9.56 -13.08 3.64
N ASN A 341 10.04 -14.23 4.12
CA ASN A 341 9.42 -15.52 3.83
C ASN A 341 7.95 -15.56 4.31
N TYR A 342 7.69 -15.01 5.49
CA TYR A 342 6.35 -14.94 6.07
C TYR A 342 5.39 -14.08 5.23
N ILE A 343 5.87 -12.92 4.78
CA ILE A 343 5.13 -12.01 3.88
C ILE A 343 4.86 -12.70 2.55
N HIS A 344 5.88 -13.33 1.95
CA HIS A 344 5.74 -14.03 0.67
C HIS A 344 4.64 -15.09 0.72
N THR A 345 4.65 -15.97 1.71
CA THR A 345 3.59 -16.99 1.88
C THR A 345 2.22 -16.38 2.06
N THR A 346 2.11 -15.25 2.78
CA THR A 346 0.84 -14.57 3.02
C THR A 346 0.30 -13.94 1.73
N LEU A 347 1.16 -13.36 0.90
CA LEU A 347 0.79 -12.79 -0.40
C LEU A 347 0.34 -13.87 -1.39
N GLU A 348 1.03 -15.00 -1.46
CA GLU A 348 0.63 -16.13 -2.32
C GLU A 348 -0.75 -16.68 -1.92
N ARG A 349 -1.00 -16.83 -0.61
CA ARG A 349 -2.31 -17.24 -0.10
C ARG A 349 -3.41 -16.22 -0.44
N LEU A 350 -3.15 -14.92 -0.25
CA LEU A 350 -4.07 -13.84 -0.66
C LEU A 350 -4.39 -13.91 -2.16
N LYS A 351 -3.39 -14.18 -3.00
CA LYS A 351 -3.56 -14.32 -4.44
C LYS A 351 -4.51 -15.48 -4.78
N VAL A 352 -4.32 -16.64 -4.16
CA VAL A 352 -5.20 -17.81 -4.32
C VAL A 352 -6.64 -17.46 -3.93
N GLN A 353 -6.85 -16.73 -2.82
CA GLN A 353 -8.20 -16.34 -2.39
C GLN A 353 -8.86 -15.36 -3.36
N ARG A 354 -8.10 -14.40 -3.91
CA ARG A 354 -8.60 -13.46 -4.92
C ARG A 354 -9.02 -14.19 -6.20
N GLU A 355 -8.21 -15.14 -6.67
CA GLU A 355 -8.53 -15.97 -7.83
C GLU A 355 -9.77 -16.84 -7.59
N ALA A 356 -9.90 -17.43 -6.40
CA ALA A 356 -11.08 -18.18 -6.00
C ALA A 356 -12.35 -17.30 -5.99
N LEU A 357 -12.27 -16.08 -5.44
CA LEU A 357 -13.38 -15.14 -5.42
C LEU A 357 -13.83 -14.75 -6.84
N TYR A 358 -12.91 -14.46 -7.75
CA TYR A 358 -13.25 -14.18 -9.15
C TYR A 358 -13.92 -15.38 -9.84
N ASN A 359 -13.47 -16.60 -9.54
CA ASN A 359 -14.13 -17.80 -10.06
C ASN A 359 -15.57 -17.95 -9.54
N ILE A 360 -15.81 -17.64 -8.25
CA ILE A 360 -17.17 -17.65 -7.67
C ILE A 360 -18.05 -16.58 -8.33
N MET A 361 -17.52 -15.37 -8.54
CA MET A 361 -18.23 -14.29 -9.25
C MET A 361 -18.63 -14.71 -10.66
N SER A 362 -17.70 -15.25 -11.44
CA SER A 362 -17.97 -15.72 -12.81
C SER A 362 -19.02 -16.83 -12.85
N GLN A 363 -19.01 -17.75 -11.87
CA GLN A 363 -20.04 -18.79 -11.77
C GLN A 363 -21.43 -18.20 -11.46
N ARG A 364 -21.49 -17.20 -10.58
CA ARG A 364 -22.73 -16.52 -10.21
C ARG A 364 -23.31 -15.73 -11.39
N GLU A 365 -22.46 -15.01 -12.11
CA GLU A 365 -22.84 -14.28 -13.33
C GLU A 365 -23.38 -15.23 -14.41
N ALA A 366 -22.70 -16.37 -14.63
CA ALA A 366 -23.18 -17.39 -15.57
C ALA A 366 -24.56 -17.94 -15.15
N ARG A 367 -24.80 -18.17 -13.85
CA ARG A 367 -26.10 -18.64 -13.35
C ARG A 367 -27.20 -17.59 -13.52
N LEU A 368 -26.91 -16.32 -13.21
CA LEU A 368 -27.86 -15.21 -13.41
C LEU A 368 -28.21 -15.06 -14.90
N ASN A 369 -27.23 -15.14 -15.80
CA ASN A 369 -27.48 -15.08 -17.24
C ASN A 369 -28.39 -16.23 -17.72
N LEU A 370 -28.24 -17.44 -17.16
CA LEU A 370 -29.15 -18.56 -17.44
C LEU A 370 -30.56 -18.32 -16.91
N GLU A 371 -30.70 -17.75 -15.71
CA GLU A 371 -32.00 -17.41 -15.12
C GLU A 371 -32.72 -16.34 -15.95
N ILE A 372 -32.00 -15.28 -16.34
CA ILE A 372 -32.49 -14.25 -17.26
C ILE A 372 -32.91 -14.88 -18.58
N ALA A 373 -32.10 -15.76 -19.18
CA ALA A 373 -32.47 -16.45 -20.42
C ALA A 373 -33.76 -17.29 -20.25
N GLY A 374 -33.94 -17.95 -19.11
CA GLY A 374 -35.17 -18.68 -18.76
C GLY A 374 -36.39 -17.76 -18.63
N GLU A 375 -36.25 -16.60 -18.01
CA GLU A 375 -37.32 -15.59 -17.93
C GLU A 375 -37.64 -14.99 -19.29
N GLN A 376 -36.62 -14.66 -20.09
CA GLN A 376 -36.79 -14.19 -21.47
C GLN A 376 -37.54 -15.22 -22.32
N ARG A 377 -37.27 -16.52 -22.14
CA ARG A 377 -38.03 -17.60 -22.78
C ARG A 377 -39.50 -17.59 -22.36
N ARG A 378 -39.80 -17.41 -21.06
CA ARG A 378 -41.19 -17.32 -20.57
C ARG A 378 -41.92 -16.10 -21.15
N ILE A 379 -41.25 -14.95 -21.19
CA ILE A 379 -41.78 -13.72 -21.80
C ILE A 379 -42.05 -13.96 -23.28
N ALA A 380 -41.11 -14.55 -24.03
CA ALA A 380 -41.30 -14.87 -25.44
C ALA A 380 -42.50 -15.80 -25.68
N HIS A 381 -42.68 -16.85 -24.87
CA HIS A 381 -43.86 -17.72 -24.96
C HIS A 381 -45.18 -16.99 -24.65
N ALA A 382 -45.18 -16.11 -23.64
CA ALA A 382 -46.35 -15.28 -23.32
C ALA A 382 -46.68 -14.31 -24.47
N SER A 383 -45.68 -13.62 -25.01
CA SER A 383 -45.80 -12.72 -26.17
C SER A 383 -46.28 -13.45 -27.42
N LYS A 384 -45.86 -14.70 -27.64
CA LYS A 384 -46.37 -15.54 -28.74
C LYS A 384 -47.86 -15.83 -28.58
N ARG A 385 -48.31 -16.16 -27.36
CA ARG A 385 -49.75 -16.35 -27.06
C ARG A 385 -50.55 -15.06 -27.27
N ASP A 386 -50.02 -13.93 -26.84
CA ASP A 386 -50.65 -12.61 -27.02
C ASP A 386 -50.72 -12.22 -28.50
N SER A 387 -49.67 -12.51 -29.27
CA SER A 387 -49.66 -12.34 -30.73
C SER A 387 -50.75 -13.17 -31.42
N THR A 388 -51.00 -14.39 -30.97
CA THR A 388 -52.09 -15.23 -31.49
C THR A 388 -53.47 -14.59 -31.20
N ALA A 389 -53.68 -14.07 -29.98
CA ALA A 389 -54.92 -13.35 -29.65
C ALA A 389 -55.09 -12.09 -30.52
N MET A 390 -54.02 -11.33 -30.74
CA MET A 390 -54.01 -10.15 -31.60
C MET A 390 -54.32 -10.50 -33.07
N LYS A 391 -53.83 -11.65 -33.58
CA LYS A 391 -54.22 -12.17 -34.89
C LYS A 391 -55.72 -12.45 -34.96
N THR A 392 -56.33 -13.02 -33.92
CA THR A 392 -57.78 -13.27 -33.87
C THR A 392 -58.59 -11.97 -33.91
N ILE A 393 -58.18 -10.94 -33.17
CA ILE A 393 -58.84 -9.62 -33.19
C ILE A 393 -58.71 -8.98 -34.58
N SER A 394 -57.51 -9.04 -35.18
CA SER A 394 -57.29 -8.54 -36.53
C SER A 394 -58.16 -9.26 -37.56
N LEU A 395 -58.33 -10.58 -37.46
CA LEU A 395 -59.19 -11.36 -38.32
C LEU A 395 -60.66 -10.91 -38.22
N MET A 396 -61.15 -10.69 -36.99
CA MET A 396 -62.51 -10.15 -36.77
C MET A 396 -62.67 -8.75 -37.40
N GLY A 397 -61.67 -7.89 -37.27
CA GLY A 397 -61.65 -6.59 -37.94
C GLY A 397 -61.74 -6.71 -39.46
N THR A 398 -60.96 -7.60 -40.07
CA THR A 398 -60.97 -7.87 -41.51
C THR A 398 -62.33 -8.41 -42.01
N LEU A 399 -63.04 -9.17 -41.18
CA LEU A 399 -64.38 -9.68 -41.49
C LEU A 399 -65.47 -8.59 -41.41
N PHE A 400 -65.41 -7.71 -40.42
CA PHE A 400 -66.48 -6.73 -40.16
C PHE A 400 -66.31 -5.37 -40.87
N LEU A 401 -65.07 -4.94 -41.15
CA LEU A 401 -64.79 -3.64 -41.77
C LEU A 401 -65.41 -3.46 -43.17
N PRO A 402 -65.33 -4.43 -44.12
CA PRO A 402 -65.88 -4.26 -45.46
C PRO A 402 -67.41 -4.15 -45.44
N GLY A 403 -68.08 -4.97 -44.62
CA GLY A 403 -69.53 -4.94 -44.48
C GLY A 403 -70.04 -3.65 -43.83
N THR A 404 -69.38 -3.18 -42.78
CA THR A 404 -69.74 -1.92 -42.12
C THR A 404 -69.47 -0.70 -43.01
N TYR A 405 -68.36 -0.67 -43.74
CA TYR A 405 -68.07 0.39 -44.70
C TYR A 405 -69.09 0.44 -45.84
N LEU A 406 -69.39 -0.70 -46.46
CA LEU A 406 -70.38 -0.78 -47.52
C LEU A 406 -71.79 -0.41 -47.00
N ALA A 407 -72.18 -0.85 -45.81
CA ALA A 407 -73.44 -0.45 -45.19
C ALA A 407 -73.55 1.07 -45.01
N SER A 408 -72.45 1.74 -44.60
CA SER A 408 -72.39 3.20 -44.52
C SER A 408 -72.53 3.87 -45.89
N VAL A 409 -71.80 3.38 -46.91
CA VAL A 409 -71.88 3.89 -48.29
C VAL A 409 -73.29 3.75 -48.87
N PHE A 410 -73.94 2.61 -48.67
CA PHE A 410 -75.32 2.37 -49.11
C PHE A 410 -76.37 3.11 -48.25
N SER A 411 -76.01 3.55 -47.03
CA SER A 411 -76.83 4.41 -46.18
C SER A 411 -76.69 5.90 -46.50
N MET A 412 -75.69 6.30 -47.30
CA MET A 412 -75.61 7.67 -47.79
C MET A 412 -76.77 7.93 -48.75
N THR A 413 -77.37 9.11 -48.68
CA THR A 413 -78.54 9.55 -49.48
C THR A 413 -78.31 9.59 -51.00
N PHE A 414 -77.17 9.09 -51.48
CA PHE A 414 -76.83 8.93 -52.89
C PHE A 414 -77.65 7.79 -53.54
N PHE A 415 -78.13 6.82 -52.77
CA PHE A 415 -79.07 5.78 -53.21
C PHE A 415 -80.46 6.06 -52.60
N ASN A 416 -81.34 6.74 -53.34
CA ASN A 416 -82.69 7.03 -52.85
C ASN A 416 -83.66 5.90 -53.21
N PHE A 417 -84.00 5.06 -52.23
CA PHE A 417 -84.97 3.95 -52.36
C PHE A 417 -86.41 4.35 -51.97
N GLN A 418 -86.73 5.63 -51.86
CA GLN A 418 -88.10 6.10 -51.64
C GLN A 418 -88.79 6.39 -52.97
N GLU A 419 -89.40 5.38 -53.57
CA GLU A 419 -90.70 5.56 -54.23
C GLU A 419 -91.57 4.33 -53.92
N SER A 420 -92.64 4.57 -53.15
CA SER A 420 -93.74 3.66 -52.76
C SER A 420 -93.47 2.56 -51.70
N ALA A 421 -93.82 2.90 -50.45
CA ALA A 421 -94.54 2.10 -49.44
C ALA A 421 -94.21 0.60 -49.21
N HIS A 422 -92.98 0.16 -49.43
CA HIS A 422 -92.48 -1.11 -48.87
C HIS A 422 -91.39 -0.83 -47.83
N PRO A 423 -91.50 -1.39 -46.61
CA PRO A 423 -90.53 -1.13 -45.53
C PRO A 423 -89.14 -1.76 -45.80
N VAL A 424 -88.96 -2.48 -46.92
CA VAL A 424 -87.69 -3.11 -47.33
C VAL A 424 -87.56 -2.96 -48.86
N SER A 425 -86.48 -2.32 -49.32
CA SER A 425 -86.15 -2.20 -50.75
C SER A 425 -85.90 -3.57 -51.39
N MET A 426 -86.43 -3.82 -52.60
CA MET A 426 -86.17 -5.05 -53.39
C MET A 426 -84.71 -5.20 -53.82
N ASP A 427 -83.89 -4.14 -53.74
CA ASP A 427 -82.48 -4.14 -54.17
C ASP A 427 -81.50 -4.54 -53.05
N LEU A 428 -82.01 -4.98 -51.88
CA LEU A 428 -81.20 -5.47 -50.76
C LEU A 428 -80.24 -6.60 -51.16
N TRP A 429 -80.56 -7.35 -52.22
CA TRP A 429 -79.70 -8.42 -52.75
C TRP A 429 -78.37 -7.90 -53.33
N ILE A 430 -78.32 -6.67 -53.85
CA ILE A 430 -77.11 -6.05 -54.42
C ILE A 430 -76.05 -5.83 -53.31
N TYR A 431 -76.48 -5.45 -52.11
CA TYR A 431 -75.60 -5.34 -50.95
C TYR A 431 -74.90 -6.67 -50.66
N PHE A 432 -75.63 -7.79 -50.64
CA PHE A 432 -75.03 -9.11 -50.42
C PHE A 432 -74.16 -9.56 -51.59
N ALA A 433 -74.58 -9.28 -52.84
CA ALA A 433 -73.85 -9.62 -54.05
C ALA A 433 -72.50 -8.91 -54.19
N VAL A 434 -72.35 -7.72 -53.62
CA VAL A 434 -71.10 -6.94 -53.62
C VAL A 434 -70.27 -7.18 -52.35
N THR A 435 -70.90 -7.23 -51.19
CA THR A 435 -70.21 -7.34 -49.90
C THR A 435 -69.54 -8.69 -49.70
N ILE A 436 -70.20 -9.80 -50.09
CA ILE A 436 -69.67 -11.15 -49.89
C ILE A 436 -68.38 -11.39 -50.71
N PRO A 437 -68.32 -11.12 -52.03
CA PRO A 437 -67.10 -11.32 -52.80
C PRO A 437 -65.94 -10.41 -52.36
N ILE A 438 -66.23 -9.16 -52.01
CA ILE A 438 -65.19 -8.22 -51.55
C ILE A 438 -64.61 -8.68 -50.22
N THR A 439 -65.47 -9.08 -49.26
CA THR A 439 -65.02 -9.63 -47.98
C THR A 439 -64.22 -10.92 -48.18
N ALA A 440 -64.68 -11.81 -49.06
CA ALA A 440 -63.96 -13.04 -49.39
C ALA A 440 -62.59 -12.77 -50.02
N ALA A 441 -62.47 -11.77 -50.91
CA ALA A 441 -61.20 -11.38 -51.51
C ALA A 441 -60.22 -10.83 -50.47
N ILE A 442 -60.67 -9.96 -49.57
CA ILE A 442 -59.83 -9.38 -48.51
C ILE A 442 -59.37 -10.47 -47.53
N VAL A 443 -60.26 -11.37 -47.11
CA VAL A 443 -59.91 -12.50 -46.24
C VAL A 443 -58.94 -13.46 -46.95
N ALA A 444 -59.15 -13.77 -48.24
CA ALA A 444 -58.26 -14.64 -49.01
C ALA A 444 -56.84 -14.05 -49.13
N ILE A 445 -56.74 -12.74 -49.37
CA ILE A 445 -55.45 -12.02 -49.42
C ILE A 445 -54.78 -12.06 -48.04
N TRP A 446 -55.52 -11.81 -46.96
CA TRP A 446 -54.99 -11.86 -45.59
C TRP A 446 -54.49 -13.27 -45.22
N VAL A 447 -55.29 -14.32 -45.49
CA VAL A 447 -54.90 -15.72 -45.23
C VAL A 447 -53.65 -16.09 -46.04
N TRP A 448 -53.55 -15.64 -47.29
CA TRP A 448 -52.38 -15.89 -48.12
C TRP A 448 -51.12 -15.22 -47.56
N PHE A 449 -51.21 -13.95 -47.16
CA PHE A 449 -50.10 -13.23 -46.54
C PHE A 449 -49.70 -13.80 -45.17
N ASP A 450 -50.67 -14.15 -44.32
CA ASP A 450 -50.43 -14.71 -43.00
C ASP A 450 -49.77 -16.10 -43.12
N ARG A 451 -50.31 -17.01 -43.95
CA ARG A 451 -49.69 -18.33 -44.18
C ARG A 451 -48.28 -18.24 -44.75
N ARG A 452 -48.02 -17.27 -45.64
CA ARG A 452 -46.68 -17.06 -46.22
C ARG A 452 -45.69 -16.52 -45.19
N ARG A 453 -46.13 -15.62 -44.31
CA ARG A 453 -45.31 -15.11 -43.19
C ARG A 453 -45.09 -16.17 -42.11
N GLU A 454 -46.10 -16.97 -41.77
CA GLU A 454 -45.98 -18.04 -40.78
C GLU A 454 -44.97 -19.10 -41.18
N ALA A 455 -44.90 -19.48 -42.47
CA ALA A 455 -43.90 -20.43 -42.95
C ALA A 455 -42.45 -19.90 -42.83
N GLN A 456 -42.26 -18.59 -42.95
CA GLN A 456 -40.96 -17.95 -42.77
C GLN A 456 -40.59 -17.91 -41.27
N TYR A 457 -41.52 -17.44 -40.42
CA TYR A 457 -41.30 -17.35 -38.97
C TYR A 457 -41.16 -18.72 -38.29
N ALA A 458 -41.83 -19.77 -38.78
CA ALA A 458 -41.69 -21.11 -38.22
C ALA A 458 -40.29 -21.69 -38.41
N ARG A 459 -39.63 -21.40 -39.55
CA ARG A 459 -38.23 -21.81 -39.78
C ARG A 459 -37.27 -21.04 -38.90
N ASP A 460 -37.46 -19.72 -38.81
CA ASP A 460 -36.63 -18.86 -37.96
C ASP A 460 -36.77 -19.25 -36.47
N ASP A 461 -37.97 -19.62 -36.01
CA ASP A 461 -38.24 -20.14 -34.66
C ASP A 461 -37.55 -21.50 -34.41
N GLU A 462 -37.61 -22.43 -35.36
CA GLU A 462 -37.02 -23.77 -35.24
C GLU A 462 -35.48 -23.70 -35.20
N ASP A 463 -34.88 -22.82 -36.01
CA ASP A 463 -33.44 -22.52 -35.96
C ASP A 463 -33.05 -21.85 -34.64
N LEU A 464 -33.89 -20.97 -34.08
CA LEU A 464 -33.64 -20.33 -32.79
C LEU A 464 -33.70 -21.35 -31.64
N GLU A 465 -34.71 -22.22 -31.60
CA GLU A 465 -34.85 -23.27 -30.59
C GLU A 465 -33.68 -24.25 -30.61
N GLN A 466 -33.24 -24.68 -31.80
CA GLN A 466 -32.08 -25.56 -31.92
C GLN A 466 -30.79 -24.89 -31.43
N ASN A 467 -30.60 -23.61 -31.72
CA ASN A 467 -29.44 -22.86 -31.24
C ASN A 467 -29.44 -22.67 -29.71
N ILE A 468 -30.61 -22.41 -29.11
CA ILE A 468 -30.76 -22.30 -27.66
C ILE A 468 -30.50 -23.65 -26.97
N ASP A 469 -31.09 -24.74 -27.46
CA ASP A 469 -30.90 -26.08 -26.88
C ASP A 469 -29.45 -26.56 -26.98
N LYS A 470 -28.77 -26.21 -28.09
CA LYS A 470 -27.34 -26.51 -28.27
C LYS A 470 -26.49 -25.74 -27.28
N MET A 471 -26.75 -24.44 -27.10
CA MET A 471 -26.08 -23.60 -26.12
C MET A 471 -26.30 -24.10 -24.68
N GLU A 472 -27.53 -24.49 -24.31
CA GLU A 472 -27.85 -25.02 -22.98
C GLU A 472 -27.10 -26.33 -22.69
N LYS A 473 -27.06 -27.26 -23.65
CA LYS A 473 -26.32 -28.53 -23.53
C LYS A 473 -24.82 -28.29 -23.39
N GLU A 474 -24.25 -27.37 -24.15
CA GLU A 474 -22.83 -27.04 -24.10
C GLU A 474 -22.45 -26.41 -22.75
N ILE A 475 -23.25 -25.48 -22.25
CA ILE A 475 -23.06 -24.87 -20.92
C ILE A 475 -23.19 -25.91 -19.80
N MET A 476 -24.23 -26.75 -19.84
CA MET A 476 -24.43 -27.84 -18.87
C MET A 476 -23.27 -28.84 -18.88
N PHE A 477 -22.74 -29.17 -20.05
CA PHE A 477 -21.57 -30.03 -20.18
C PHE A 477 -20.33 -29.40 -19.53
N HIS A 478 -20.08 -28.11 -19.78
CA HIS A 478 -18.96 -27.38 -19.17
C HIS A 478 -19.07 -27.25 -17.64
N LEU A 479 -20.29 -27.03 -17.12
CA LEU A 479 -20.56 -27.01 -15.69
C LEU A 479 -20.30 -28.40 -15.06
N ARG A 480 -20.87 -29.46 -15.63
CA ARG A 480 -20.77 -30.83 -15.09
C ARG A 480 -19.32 -31.35 -15.09
N LYS A 481 -18.55 -31.02 -16.13
CA LYS A 481 -17.11 -31.35 -16.22
C LYS A 481 -16.28 -30.66 -15.13
N ARG A 482 -16.61 -29.42 -14.74
CA ARG A 482 -15.93 -28.69 -13.67
C ARG A 482 -16.35 -29.18 -12.27
N THR A 483 -17.60 -29.59 -12.07
CA THR A 483 -18.07 -30.10 -10.78
C THR A 483 -17.51 -31.48 -10.43
N MET A 484 -17.31 -32.37 -11.41
CA MET A 484 -16.74 -33.71 -11.15
C MET A 484 -15.24 -33.73 -10.84
N SER A 485 -14.51 -32.63 -11.09
CA SER A 485 -13.11 -32.51 -10.68
C SER A 485 -12.91 -32.27 -9.17
N LYS A 486 -14.00 -32.11 -8.39
CA LYS A 486 -13.93 -31.84 -6.94
C LYS A 486 -14.15 -33.06 -6.02
N THR A 487 -14.33 -34.26 -6.55
CA THR A 487 -14.54 -35.46 -5.71
C THR A 487 -13.22 -36.23 -5.49
N HIS A 488 -12.66 -36.07 -4.29
CA HIS A 488 -11.64 -36.88 -3.59
C HIS A 488 -10.16 -36.79 -3.99
N THR A 489 -9.37 -36.07 -3.17
CA THR A 489 -7.92 -36.32 -2.95
C THR A 489 -7.52 -36.54 -1.49
N TRP A 490 -8.47 -36.74 -0.55
CA TRP A 490 -8.14 -36.85 0.89
C TRP A 490 -8.57 -38.14 1.62
N ASN A 491 -9.06 -39.17 0.93
CA ASN A 491 -9.49 -40.43 1.56
C ASN A 491 -8.78 -41.69 1.00
N SER A 492 -7.49 -41.65 0.69
CA SER A 492 -6.69 -42.88 0.56
C SER A 492 -5.84 -43.09 1.81
N LEU A 493 -6.50 -43.49 2.90
CA LEU A 493 -5.84 -44.15 4.02
C LEU A 493 -5.30 -45.49 3.50
N SER A 494 -4.00 -45.56 3.21
CA SER A 494 -3.31 -46.82 3.01
C SER A 494 -3.29 -47.60 4.32
N SER A 495 -3.95 -48.76 4.34
CA SER A 495 -3.88 -49.71 5.46
C SER A 495 -2.43 -50.13 5.72
N PRO A 496 -1.98 -50.22 6.98
CA PRO A 496 -0.65 -50.74 7.28
C PRO A 496 -0.59 -52.25 6.95
N PRO A 497 0.56 -52.76 6.50
CA PRO A 497 0.71 -54.20 6.27
C PRO A 497 0.67 -54.93 7.63
N ARG A 498 -0.16 -55.98 7.69
CA ARG A 498 -0.25 -56.93 8.82
C ARG A 498 0.79 -58.07 8.63
N PRO A 499 1.15 -58.77 9.74
CA PRO A 499 2.52 -58.97 10.22
C PRO A 499 3.41 -59.87 9.37
#